data_AF-T0KXC6-F1
#
_entry.id   AF-T0KXC6-F1
#
_cell.length_a   1.000
_cell.length_b   1.000
_cell.length_c   1.000
_cell.angle_alpha   90.00
_cell.angle_beta   90.00
_cell.angle_gamma   90.00
#
_symmetry.space_group_name_H-M   'P 1'
#
loop_
_entity.id
_entity.type
_entity.pdbx_description
1 polymer ?
#
loop_
_entity_poly.entity_id
_entity_poly.type
_entity_poly.pdbx_seq_one_letter_code
_entity_poly.pdbx_strand_id
1 'polypeptide(L)'
;MASFPRTHGPPELVQRSNVTSATGTSNPGCHATAVHLVIASLVSHLGPQPVHPTVLGLLGYSDSRNKLSPKNDVANSTDIPIRSQTPSMSAGSQPSSVLAHIAVWFAGIRHTITLPLASAVSSRDVLQLY
;
A
#
# COMPACT_ATOMS: atom_id res chain seq x y z
N MET A 1 1.95 33.22 -6.45
CA MET A 1 0.98 32.18 -6.87
C MET A 1 0.51 31.48 -5.63
N ALA A 2 -0.78 31.58 -5.28
CA ALA A 2 -1.32 30.86 -4.14
C ALA A 2 -1.29 29.36 -4.43
N SER A 3 -0.54 28.59 -3.63
CA SER A 3 -0.56 27.14 -3.72
C SER A 3 -1.90 26.65 -3.20
N PHE A 4 -2.79 26.21 -4.10
CA PHE A 4 -4.04 25.60 -3.67
C PHE A 4 -3.77 24.29 -2.91
N PRO A 5 -4.53 23.98 -1.85
CA PRO A 5 -4.30 22.78 -1.05
C PRO A 5 -4.63 21.54 -1.88
N ARG A 6 -3.60 20.74 -2.19
CA ARG A 6 -3.76 19.39 -2.73
C ARG A 6 -3.85 18.40 -1.59
N THR A 7 -4.83 17.51 -1.65
CA THR A 7 -5.02 16.44 -0.67
C THR A 7 -4.50 15.12 -1.23
N HIS A 8 -3.76 14.37 -0.42
CA HIS A 8 -3.18 13.08 -0.78
C HIS A 8 -3.43 12.05 0.31
N GLY A 9 -3.82 10.85 -0.08
CA GLY A 9 -4.04 9.71 0.82
C GLY A 9 -5.48 9.19 0.78
N PRO A 10 -5.71 8.01 1.37
CA PRO A 10 -7.03 7.41 1.40
C PRO A 10 -7.99 8.24 2.29
N PRO A 11 -9.28 8.36 1.92
CA PRO A 11 -10.26 9.18 2.64
C PRO A 11 -10.56 8.69 4.07
N GLU A 12 -10.12 7.49 4.43
CA GLU A 12 -10.15 6.93 5.78
C GLU A 12 -9.07 7.52 6.69
N LEU A 13 -7.95 7.99 6.13
CA LEU A 13 -6.79 8.49 6.88
C LEU A 13 -6.61 10.00 6.79
N VAL A 14 -7.36 10.66 5.91
CA VAL A 14 -7.32 12.11 5.75
C VAL A 14 -8.68 12.68 6.16
N GLN A 15 -8.68 13.82 6.83
CA GLN A 15 -9.91 14.49 7.20
C GLN A 15 -10.79 14.74 5.96
N ARG A 16 -11.99 14.18 5.94
CA ARG A 16 -12.88 14.21 4.76
C ARG A 16 -13.19 15.63 4.28
N SER A 17 -13.25 16.61 5.18
CA SER A 17 -13.44 18.01 4.79
C SER A 17 -12.33 18.50 3.85
N ASN A 18 -11.10 18.05 4.05
CA ASN A 18 -9.96 18.44 3.21
C ASN A 18 -10.11 17.87 1.80
N VAL A 19 -10.63 16.64 1.67
CA VAL A 19 -10.93 16.03 0.37
C VAL A 19 -12.04 16.80 -0.34
N THR A 20 -13.10 17.21 0.37
CA THR A 20 -14.23 17.94 -0.22
C THR A 20 -13.89 19.38 -0.61
N SER A 21 -12.96 20.03 0.10
CA SER A 21 -12.53 21.41 -0.19
C SER A 21 -11.31 21.48 -1.10
N ALA A 22 -10.71 20.34 -1.47
CA ALA A 22 -9.51 20.32 -2.30
C ALA A 22 -9.82 20.74 -3.73
N THR A 23 -8.94 21.56 -4.31
CA THR A 23 -9.00 21.87 -5.75
C THR A 23 -8.37 20.77 -6.62
N GLY A 24 -7.67 19.83 -5.99
CA GLY A 24 -7.11 18.65 -6.64
C GLY A 24 -6.72 17.58 -5.64
N THR A 25 -7.05 16.33 -5.95
CA THR A 25 -6.73 15.16 -5.13
C THR A 25 -5.69 14.29 -5.84
N SER A 26 -4.70 13.81 -5.10
CA SER A 26 -3.75 12.82 -5.60
C SER A 26 -4.08 11.47 -4.97
N ASN A 27 -4.63 10.57 -5.78
CA ASN A 27 -4.95 9.24 -5.29
C ASN A 27 -3.63 8.44 -5.08
N PRO A 28 -3.46 7.82 -3.91
CA PRO A 28 -2.31 6.94 -3.69
C PRO A 28 -2.35 5.74 -4.65
N GLY A 29 -1.19 5.14 -4.90
CA GLY A 29 -1.09 3.90 -5.68
C GLY A 29 -1.85 2.74 -5.04
N CYS A 30 -2.12 1.70 -5.82
CA CYS A 30 -2.89 0.52 -5.39
C CYS A 30 -2.25 -0.19 -4.17
N HIS A 31 -0.93 -0.40 -4.19
CA HIS A 31 -0.15 -0.90 -3.05
C HIS A 31 -0.15 0.05 -1.87
N ALA A 32 0.14 1.34 -2.13
CA ALA A 32 0.23 2.35 -1.10
C ALA A 32 -1.09 2.47 -0.31
N THR A 33 -2.23 2.33 -0.99
CA THR A 33 -3.55 2.34 -0.37
C THR A 33 -3.69 1.22 0.67
N ALA A 34 -3.40 -0.03 0.27
CA ALA A 34 -3.52 -1.17 1.17
C ALA A 34 -2.53 -1.09 2.35
N VAL A 35 -1.28 -0.70 2.08
CA VAL A 35 -0.25 -0.56 3.12
C VAL A 35 -0.61 0.56 4.09
N HIS A 36 -1.09 1.71 3.60
CA HIS A 36 -1.53 2.81 4.47
C HIS A 36 -2.69 2.38 5.39
N LEU A 37 -3.72 1.74 4.84
CA LEU A 37 -4.89 1.32 5.62
C LEU A 37 -4.53 0.32 6.72
N VAL A 38 -3.61 -0.61 6.44
CA VAL A 38 -3.16 -1.56 7.46
C VAL A 38 -2.24 -0.88 8.47
N ILE A 39 -1.20 -0.16 8.03
CA ILE A 39 -0.18 0.35 8.95
C ILE A 39 -0.70 1.48 9.83
N ALA A 40 -1.64 2.31 9.37
CA ALA A 40 -2.08 3.52 10.07
C ALA A 40 -2.48 3.30 11.54
N SER A 41 -3.28 2.27 11.84
CA SER A 41 -3.70 1.97 13.22
C SER A 41 -2.59 1.38 14.09
N LEU A 42 -1.49 0.92 13.49
CA LEU A 42 -0.40 0.22 14.17
C LEU A 42 0.88 1.06 14.29
N VAL A 43 0.92 2.27 13.75
CA VAL A 43 2.11 3.14 13.73
C VAL A 43 2.73 3.32 15.12
N SER A 44 1.90 3.50 16.16
CA SER A 44 2.35 3.68 17.54
C SER A 44 2.92 2.42 18.20
N HIS A 45 2.67 1.25 17.61
CA HIS A 45 3.10 -0.05 18.12
C HIS A 45 4.31 -0.62 17.39
N LEU A 46 4.81 0.06 16.35
CA LEU A 46 5.95 -0.39 15.56
C LEU A 46 7.24 -0.39 16.38
N GLY A 47 8.08 -1.40 16.14
CA GLY A 47 9.42 -1.47 16.70
C GLY A 47 10.29 -0.25 16.31
N PRO A 48 11.25 0.16 17.16
CA PRO A 48 12.18 1.22 16.81
C PRO A 48 13.04 0.83 15.60
N GLN A 49 13.55 1.82 14.87
CA GLN A 49 14.47 1.61 13.76
C GLN A 49 15.70 0.78 14.22
N PRO A 50 16.25 -0.10 13.36
CA PRO A 50 16.11 -0.15 11.90
C PRO A 50 15.05 -1.14 11.38
N VAL A 51 14.13 -1.62 12.23
CA VAL A 51 13.18 -2.64 11.78
C VAL A 51 12.05 -1.99 10.99
N HIS A 52 11.89 -2.40 9.72
CA HIS A 52 10.90 -1.84 8.80
C HIS A 52 9.81 -2.85 8.43
N PRO A 53 8.56 -2.38 8.21
CA PRO A 53 7.51 -3.23 7.66
C PRO A 53 7.92 -3.82 6.30
N THR A 54 7.74 -5.13 6.16
CA THR A 54 7.97 -5.83 4.89
C THR A 54 6.63 -6.25 4.30
N VAL A 55 6.43 -5.93 3.03
CA VAL A 55 5.16 -6.15 2.34
C VAL A 55 5.38 -7.06 1.14
N LEU A 56 4.72 -8.21 1.11
CA LEU A 56 4.59 -9.04 -0.08
C LEU A 56 3.23 -8.76 -0.72
N GLY A 57 3.25 -8.20 -1.93
CA GLY A 57 2.03 -7.91 -2.70
C GLY A 57 1.88 -8.86 -3.89
N LEU A 58 0.71 -9.48 -4.03
CA LEU A 58 0.30 -10.22 -5.22
C LEU A 58 -0.79 -9.43 -5.96
N LEU A 59 -0.61 -9.18 -7.25
CA LEU A 59 -1.48 -8.34 -8.08
C LEU A 59 -2.08 -9.20 -9.18
N GLY A 60 -3.36 -8.99 -9.49
CA GLY A 60 -3.90 -9.49 -10.74
C GLY A 60 -3.22 -8.83 -11.95
N TYR A 61 -3.15 -9.54 -13.07
CA TYR A 61 -2.44 -9.07 -14.26
C TYR A 61 -3.03 -7.80 -14.88
N SER A 62 -4.25 -7.38 -14.50
CA SER A 62 -4.83 -6.08 -14.86
C SER A 62 -3.95 -4.89 -14.47
N ASP A 63 -3.11 -5.05 -13.44
CA ASP A 63 -2.21 -3.98 -12.95
C ASP A 63 -1.07 -3.65 -13.93
N SER A 64 -0.67 -4.62 -14.79
CA SER A 64 0.44 -4.47 -15.73
C SER A 64 0.19 -3.46 -16.87
N ARG A 65 -0.98 -2.81 -16.87
CA ARG A 65 -1.53 -1.92 -17.91
C ARG A 65 -1.75 -2.66 -19.24
N ASN A 66 -2.66 -2.12 -20.05
CA ASN A 66 -3.01 -2.60 -21.40
C ASN A 66 -1.87 -2.52 -22.44
N LYS A 67 -0.61 -2.48 -22.00
CA LYS A 67 0.54 -2.52 -22.88
C LYS A 67 0.76 -3.96 -23.31
N LEU A 68 0.51 -4.23 -24.59
CA LEU A 68 0.85 -5.49 -25.24
C LEU A 68 2.32 -5.78 -24.98
N SER A 69 2.57 -6.81 -24.16
CA SER A 69 3.91 -7.31 -23.89
C SER A 69 3.82 -8.79 -23.54
N PRO A 70 4.87 -9.58 -23.78
CA PRO A 70 4.90 -10.99 -23.41
C PRO A 70 4.67 -11.25 -21.90
N LYS A 71 4.81 -10.21 -21.06
CA LYS A 71 4.60 -10.26 -19.61
C LYS A 71 3.11 -10.12 -19.20
N ASN A 72 2.25 -9.72 -20.13
CA ASN A 72 0.80 -9.52 -19.92
C ASN A 72 -0.02 -10.42 -20.86
N ASP A 73 0.58 -11.49 -21.40
CA ASP A 73 -0.13 -12.50 -22.17
C ASP A 73 -0.69 -13.54 -21.20
N VAL A 74 -2.01 -13.73 -21.19
CA VAL A 74 -2.70 -14.72 -20.33
C VAL A 74 -2.19 -16.13 -20.63
N ALA A 75 -1.87 -16.43 -21.90
CA ALA A 75 -1.29 -17.72 -22.28
C ALA A 75 0.14 -17.92 -21.74
N ASN A 76 0.83 -16.83 -21.42
CA ASN A 76 2.19 -16.81 -20.85
C ASN A 76 2.21 -16.36 -19.37
N SER A 77 1.03 -16.23 -18.75
CA SER A 77 0.87 -15.77 -17.37
C SER A 77 1.25 -16.88 -16.41
N THR A 78 2.56 -17.08 -16.27
CA THR A 78 3.17 -17.81 -15.17
C THR A 78 3.38 -16.85 -13.99
N ASP A 79 3.58 -17.38 -12.80
CA ASP A 79 3.87 -16.60 -11.58
C ASP A 79 5.21 -15.85 -11.75
N ILE A 80 5.14 -14.61 -12.24
CA ILE A 80 6.31 -13.80 -12.60
C ILE A 80 6.57 -12.79 -11.47
N PRO A 81 7.74 -12.82 -10.82
CA PRO A 81 8.11 -11.79 -9.85
C PRO A 81 8.33 -10.45 -10.56
N ILE A 82 7.65 -9.39 -10.09
CA ILE A 82 7.69 -8.08 -10.75
C ILE A 82 8.16 -7.02 -9.78
N ARG A 83 9.49 -6.97 -9.60
CA ARG A 83 10.25 -5.84 -9.08
C ARG A 83 9.94 -5.47 -7.60
N SER A 84 11.00 -5.14 -6.86
CA SER A 84 10.85 -4.44 -5.59
C SER A 84 10.39 -2.99 -5.87
N GLN A 85 9.25 -2.61 -5.32
CA GLN A 85 8.73 -1.24 -5.38
C GLN A 85 8.73 -0.65 -3.98
N THR A 86 9.16 0.60 -3.86
CA THR A 86 8.92 1.37 -2.63
C THR A 86 7.58 2.08 -2.81
N PRO A 87 6.54 1.77 -2.03
CA PRO A 87 5.27 2.46 -2.13
C PRO A 87 5.46 3.95 -1.81
N SER A 88 4.77 4.82 -2.55
CA SER A 88 4.71 6.25 -2.26
C SER A 88 3.99 6.46 -0.93
N MET A 89 4.75 6.54 0.16
CA MET A 89 4.20 6.76 1.49
C MET A 89 4.07 8.26 1.77
N SER A 90 3.03 8.66 2.50
CA SER A 90 2.89 10.04 2.96
C SER A 90 4.05 10.42 3.89
N ALA A 91 4.46 11.69 3.85
CA ALA A 91 5.53 12.21 4.69
C ALA A 91 5.26 11.90 6.18
N GLY A 92 6.14 11.12 6.82
CA GLY A 92 6.03 10.69 8.21
C GLY A 92 5.75 9.20 8.42
N SER A 93 5.37 8.46 7.37
CA SER A 93 5.25 7.00 7.44
C SER A 93 6.63 6.33 7.32
N GLN A 94 6.89 5.31 8.14
CA GLN A 94 8.14 4.52 8.05
C GLN A 94 8.28 3.91 6.65
N PRO A 95 9.48 3.91 6.05
CA PRO A 95 9.68 3.30 4.74
C PRO A 95 9.35 1.81 4.85
N SER A 96 8.38 1.36 4.05
CA SER A 96 8.09 -0.06 3.85
C SER A 96 8.68 -0.49 2.52
N SER A 97 9.25 -1.69 2.47
CA SER A 97 9.65 -2.31 1.20
C SER A 97 8.51 -3.18 0.70
N VAL A 98 8.06 -2.96 -0.54
CA VAL A 98 7.08 -3.83 -1.19
C VAL A 98 7.79 -4.71 -2.20
N LEU A 99 7.68 -6.01 -2.01
CA LEU A 99 8.00 -7.01 -3.01
C LEU A 99 6.72 -7.38 -3.76
N ALA A 100 6.64 -7.07 -5.05
CA ALA A 100 5.43 -7.29 -5.86
C ALA A 100 5.57 -8.50 -6.81
N HIS A 101 4.50 -9.28 -6.94
CA HIS A 101 4.37 -10.44 -7.83
C HIS A 101 3.07 -10.36 -8.61
N ILE A 102 3.08 -10.68 -9.91
CA ILE A 102 1.83 -10.80 -10.66
C ILE A 102 1.31 -12.23 -10.55
N ALA A 103 0.07 -12.32 -10.08
CA ALA A 103 -0.68 -13.53 -10.00
C ALA A 103 -1.52 -13.79 -11.26
N VAL A 104 -1.96 -15.03 -11.40
CA VAL A 104 -2.67 -15.54 -12.59
C VAL A 104 -4.14 -15.12 -12.69
N TRP A 105 -4.67 -14.35 -11.74
CA TRP A 105 -6.05 -13.86 -11.76
C TRP A 105 -6.14 -12.46 -12.37
N PHE A 106 -7.32 -12.10 -12.89
CA PHE A 106 -7.51 -10.84 -13.61
C PHE A 106 -7.32 -9.60 -12.73
N ALA A 107 -8.10 -9.48 -11.66
CA ALA A 107 -8.15 -8.30 -10.82
C ALA A 107 -8.13 -8.66 -9.33
N GLY A 108 -7.67 -7.73 -8.52
CA GLY A 108 -7.54 -7.89 -7.07
C GLY A 108 -6.08 -7.91 -6.62
N ILE A 109 -5.86 -7.44 -5.40
CA ILE A 109 -4.53 -7.35 -4.80
C ILE A 109 -4.59 -8.01 -3.42
N ARG A 110 -3.63 -8.89 -3.14
CA ARG A 110 -3.44 -9.51 -1.84
C ARG A 110 -2.12 -9.06 -1.25
N HIS A 111 -2.15 -8.55 -0.04
CA HIS A 111 -0.95 -8.18 0.70
C HIS A 111 -0.75 -9.13 1.88
N THR A 112 0.48 -9.59 2.05
CA THR A 112 0.97 -10.18 3.30
C THR A 112 1.96 -9.20 3.89
N ILE A 113 1.67 -8.67 5.07
CA ILE A 113 2.45 -7.60 5.69
C ILE A 113 3.05 -8.14 6.99
N THR A 114 4.38 -8.15 7.06
CA THR A 114 5.11 -8.48 8.27
C THR A 114 5.47 -7.18 8.99
N LEU A 115 4.90 -7.00 10.18
CA LEU A 115 5.04 -5.81 11.03
C LEU A 115 5.72 -6.19 12.34
N PRO A 116 7.00 -5.79 12.54
CA PRO A 116 7.66 -5.94 13.81
C PRO A 116 7.13 -4.92 14.83
N LEU A 117 6.65 -5.41 15.96
CA LEU A 117 6.09 -4.59 17.04
C LEU A 117 7.12 -4.31 18.13
N ALA A 118 6.99 -3.17 18.80
CA ALA A 118 7.88 -2.77 19.90
C ALA A 118 7.67 -3.60 21.18
N SER A 119 6.46 -4.12 21.36
CA SER A 119 6.08 -4.95 22.51
C SER A 119 5.19 -6.11 22.04
N ALA A 120 5.05 -7.13 22.89
CA ALA A 120 4.10 -8.19 22.64
C ALA A 120 2.67 -7.63 22.72
N VAL A 121 1.88 -7.91 21.68
CA VAL A 121 0.46 -7.51 21.57
C VAL A 121 -0.36 -8.75 21.24
N SER A 122 -1.52 -8.93 21.87
CA SER A 122 -2.37 -10.07 21.55
C SER A 122 -3.12 -9.85 20.23
N SER A 123 -3.53 -10.93 19.57
CA SER A 123 -4.34 -10.84 18.34
C SER A 123 -5.67 -10.11 18.58
N ARG A 124 -6.26 -10.24 19.78
CA ARG A 124 -7.47 -9.51 20.17
C ARG A 124 -7.23 -8.01 20.24
N ASP A 125 -6.13 -7.58 20.85
CA ASP A 125 -5.81 -6.16 20.98
C ASP A 125 -5.57 -5.53 19.61
N VAL A 126 -4.91 -6.24 18.70
CA VAL A 126 -4.74 -5.81 17.30
C VAL A 126 -6.09 -5.64 16.62
N LEU A 127 -7.02 -6.59 16.79
CA LEU A 127 -8.36 -6.49 16.19
C LEU A 127 -9.17 -5.30 16.73
N GLN A 128 -8.95 -4.89 17.99
CA GLN A 128 -9.66 -3.76 18.58
C GLN A 128 -9.19 -2.39 18.03
N LEU A 129 -8.05 -2.34 17.34
CA LEU A 129 -7.53 -1.13 16.68
C LEU A 129 -8.22 -0.82 15.33
N TYR A 130 -9.07 -1.72 14.83
CA TYR A 130 -9.81 -1.58 13.57
C TYR A 130 -11.32 -1.69 13.80
#